data_AF-A0A1A8EUD9-F1
#
_entry.id   AF-A0A1A8EUD9-F1
#
_cell.length_a   1.000
_cell.length_b   1.000
_cell.length_c   1.000
_cell.angle_alpha   90.00
_cell.angle_beta   90.00
_cell.angle_gamma   90.00
#
_symmetry.space_group_name_H-M   'P 1'
#
loop_
_entity.id
_entity.type
_entity.pdbx_description
1 polymer ?
#
loop_
_entity_poly.entity_id
_entity_poly.type
_entity_poly.pdbx_seq_one_letter_code
_entity_poly.pdbx_strand_id
1 'polypeptide(L)' 'VLQVTPIKHNAFKTFGLVKNKSSKMNREPCFYKSMIVVHKLLPSDLLRMWHLVNSDLVCSHKVELL' A
#
# COMPACT_ATOMS: atom_id res chain seq x y z
N VAL A 1 32.96 0.75 9.08
CA VAL A 1 31.70 0.55 8.31
C VAL A 1 30.75 -0.27 9.19
N LEU A 2 29.47 0.10 9.27
CA LEU A 2 28.49 -0.61 10.08
C LEU A 2 28.26 -2.02 9.51
N GLN A 3 28.44 -3.07 10.34
CA GLN A 3 28.26 -4.47 9.95
C GLN A 3 26.78 -4.87 10.02
N VAL A 4 25.96 -4.26 9.18
CA VAL A 4 24.52 -4.54 9.12
C VAL A 4 24.10 -4.91 7.71
N THR A 5 23.09 -5.76 7.59
CA THR A 5 22.51 -6.17 6.30
C THR A 5 21.05 -5.71 6.22
N PRO A 6 20.64 -5.04 5.14
CA PRO A 6 19.25 -4.67 4.93
C PRO A 6 18.35 -5.90 4.85
N ILE A 7 17.15 -5.79 5.42
CA ILE A 7 16.13 -6.85 5.36
C ILE A 7 14.95 -6.34 4.53
N LYS A 8 14.42 -7.20 3.66
CA LYS A 8 13.25 -6.90 2.85
C LYS A 8 12.02 -6.77 3.75
N HIS A 9 11.28 -5.67 3.60
CA HIS A 9 9.99 -5.48 4.22
C HIS A 9 8.88 -5.39 3.17
N ASN A 10 7.85 -6.24 3.27
CA ASN A 10 6.83 -6.39 2.22
C ASN A 10 5.93 -5.15 2.05
N ALA A 11 5.86 -4.29 3.05
CA ALA A 11 5.11 -3.03 3.01
C ALA A 11 5.78 -1.91 2.17
N PHE A 12 6.98 -2.15 1.63
CA PHE A 12 7.64 -1.23 0.70
C PHE A 12 7.37 -1.67 -0.75
N LYS A 13 6.50 -0.93 -1.45
CA LYS A 13 6.09 -1.20 -2.84
C LYS A 13 6.51 -0.05 -3.76
N THR A 14 7.80 0.00 -4.06
CA THR A 14 8.44 1.04 -4.87
C THR A 14 7.99 1.07 -6.34
N PHE A 15 7.39 -0.01 -6.85
CA PHE A 15 6.90 -0.11 -8.22
C PHE A 15 5.36 -0.08 -8.32
N GLY A 16 4.66 0.27 -7.24
CA GLY A 16 3.21 0.17 -7.12
C GLY A 16 2.76 -1.18 -6.56
N LEU A 17 1.46 -1.30 -6.27
CA LEU A 17 0.88 -2.47 -5.61
C LEU A 17 0.77 -3.66 -6.57
N VAL A 18 0.36 -3.40 -7.81
CA VAL A 18 0.24 -4.42 -8.86
C VAL A 18 1.06 -4.03 -10.09
N LYS A 19 1.56 -5.04 -10.83
CA LYS A 19 2.40 -4.83 -12.02
C LYS A 19 1.70 -3.97 -13.09
N ASN A 20 0.38 -4.13 -13.22
CA ASN A 20 -0.40 -3.32 -14.15
C ASN A 20 -0.65 -1.92 -13.55
N LYS A 21 0.04 -0.91 -14.10
CA LYS A 21 -0.05 0.48 -13.65
C LYS A 21 -1.46 1.08 -13.77
N SER A 22 -2.28 0.64 -14.73
CA SER A 22 -3.65 1.16 -14.93
C SER A 22 -4.70 0.47 -14.05
N SER A 23 -4.32 -0.56 -13.29
CA SER A 23 -5.25 -1.27 -12.42
C SER A 23 -5.78 -0.35 -11.32
N LYS A 24 -7.11 -0.38 -11.13
CA LYS A 24 -7.79 0.30 -10.01
C LYS A 24 -7.27 -0.16 -8.64
N MET A 25 -6.70 -1.37 -8.57
CA MET A 25 -6.11 -1.93 -7.34
C MET A 25 -4.94 -1.09 -6.83
N ASN A 26 -4.26 -0.31 -7.68
CA ASN A 26 -3.21 0.62 -7.24
C ASN A 26 -3.74 1.82 -6.46
N ARG A 27 -5.06 2.00 -6.33
CA ARG A 27 -5.70 3.09 -5.59
C ARG A 27 -6.73 2.56 -4.58
N GLU A 28 -6.70 1.27 -4.29
CA GLU A 28 -7.62 0.67 -3.33
C GLU A 28 -7.09 0.93 -1.90
N PRO A 29 -7.84 1.64 -1.03
CA PRO A 29 -7.37 2.07 0.30
C PRO A 29 -7.02 0.95 1.29
N CYS A 30 -7.71 -0.19 1.24
CA CYS A 30 -7.46 -1.34 2.09
C CYS A 30 -6.07 -1.95 1.90
N PHE A 31 -5.50 -1.91 0.69
CA PHE A 31 -4.10 -2.27 0.52
C PHE A 31 -3.18 -1.30 1.25
N TYR A 32 -3.43 0.01 1.12
CA TYR A 32 -2.59 1.06 1.71
C TYR A 32 -2.56 1.01 3.23
N LYS A 33 -3.61 0.51 3.89
CA LYS A 33 -3.65 0.32 5.36
C LYS A 33 -2.53 -0.59 5.89
N SER A 34 -1.97 -1.47 5.05
CA SER A 34 -0.90 -2.40 5.39
C SER A 34 0.47 -2.05 4.79
N MET A 35 0.61 -0.84 4.23
CA MET A 35 1.80 -0.40 3.47
C MET A 35 2.52 0.75 4.19
N ILE A 36 3.85 0.82 4.04
CA ILE A 36 4.67 1.92 4.58
C ILE A 36 4.99 2.93 3.48
N VAL A 37 5.39 2.45 2.29
CA VAL A 37 5.65 3.30 1.12
C VAL A 37 5.03 2.68 -0.11
N VAL A 38 4.20 3.45 -0.81
CA VAL A 38 3.67 3.09 -2.12
C VAL A 38 3.98 4.20 -3.10
N HIS A 39 4.69 3.87 -4.18
CA HIS A 39 5.02 4.85 -5.21
C HIS A 39 3.85 5.10 -6.18
N LYS A 40 3.73 6.37 -6.61
CA LYS A 40 2.87 6.98 -7.65
C LYS A 40 1.60 7.73 -7.24
N LEU A 41 1.38 8.05 -5.96
CA LEU A 41 0.34 9.02 -5.62
C LEU A 41 0.86 10.45 -5.80
N LEU A 42 0.08 11.29 -6.48
CA LEU A 42 0.31 12.74 -6.51
C LEU A 42 0.01 13.34 -5.13
N PRO A 43 0.50 14.55 -4.79
CA PRO A 43 0.27 15.16 -3.48
C PRO A 43 -1.21 15.24 -3.06
N SER A 44 -2.12 15.56 -3.98
CA SER A 44 -3.56 15.56 -3.71
C SER A 44 -4.12 14.16 -3.47
N ASP A 45 -3.64 13.16 -4.23
CA ASP A 45 -4.02 11.76 -4.04
C ASP A 45 -3.51 11.22 -2.70
N LEU A 46 -2.33 11.65 -2.24
CA LEU A 46 -1.77 11.29 -0.93
C LEU A 46 -2.68 11.77 0.21
N LEU A 47 -3.07 13.06 0.19
CA LEU A 47 -3.98 13.61 1.19
C LEU A 47 -5.33 12.87 1.19
N ARG A 48 -5.91 12.65 0.00
CA ARG A 48 -7.16 11.91 -0.13
C ARG A 48 -7.03 10.49 0.43
N MET A 49 -5.97 9.78 0.07
CA MET A 49 -5.72 8.41 0.56
C MET A 49 -5.56 8.39 2.07
N TRP A 50 -4.82 9.36 2.64
CA TRP A 50 -4.65 9.51 4.08
C TRP A 50 -5.99 9.62 4.80
N HIS A 51 -6.91 10.46 4.30
CA HIS A 51 -8.24 10.58 4.90
C HIS A 51 -9.05 9.28 4.80
N LEU A 52 -8.98 8.57 3.67
CA LEU A 52 -9.69 7.31 3.48
C LEU A 52 -9.20 6.21 4.43
N VAL A 53 -7.88 6.00 4.53
CA VAL A 53 -7.31 4.93 5.38
C VAL A 53 -7.50 5.19 6.87
N ASN A 54 -7.69 6.45 7.27
CA ASN A 54 -7.94 6.87 8.66
C ASN A 54 -9.44 7.07 8.98
N SER A 55 -10.34 6.86 8.02
CA SER A 55 -11.80 6.82 8.27
C SER A 55 -12.25 5.43 8.73
N ASP A 56 -13.56 5.25 8.92
CA ASP A 56 -14.21 3.95 9.18
C ASP A 56 -14.22 3.03 7.95
N LEU A 57 -13.03 2.81 7.38
CA LEU A 57 -12.80 1.99 6.21
C LEU A 57 -12.94 0.50 6.57
N VAL A 58 -13.99 -0.12 6.04
CA VAL A 58 -14.21 -1.57 6.13
C VAL A 58 -13.54 -2.27 4.95
N CYS A 59 -12.64 -3.19 5.26
CA CYS A 59 -11.89 -3.95 4.27
C CYS A 59 -12.37 -5.40 4.23
N SER A 60 -12.44 -5.99 3.03
CA SER A 60 -12.74 -7.41 2.91
C SER A 60 -11.59 -8.23 3.50
N HIS A 61 -11.94 -9.27 4.25
CA HIS A 61 -10.96 -10.21 4.76
C HIS A 61 -10.70 -11.28 3.70
N LYS A 62 -9.43 -11.60 3.49
CA LYS A 62 -9.06 -12.78 2.70
C LYS A 62 -9.57 -14.01 3.47
N VAL A 63 -10.60 -14.66 2.94
CA VAL A 63 -11.04 -15.96 3.44
C VAL A 63 -10.01 -16.98 2.96
N GLU A 64 -9.22 -17.53 3.87
CA GLU A 64 -8.44 -18.74 3.57
C GLU A 64 -9.41 -19.91 3.64
N LEU A 65 -9.92 -20.31 2.47
CA LEU A 65 -10.57 -21.60 2.32
C LEU A 65 -9.49 -22.67 2.52
N LEU A 66 -9.63 -23.43 3.62
CA LEU A 66 -8.80 -24.57 3.99
C LEU A 66 -8.85 -25.67 2.91
#